data_AF-A0A2Z3IV66-F1
#
_entry.id   AF-A0A2Z3IV66-F1
#
_cell.length_a   1.000
_cell.length_b   1.000
_cell.length_c   1.000
_cell.angle_alpha   90.00
_cell.angle_beta   90.00
_cell.angle_gamma   90.00
#
_symmetry.space_group_name_H-M   'P 1'
#
loop_
_entity.id
_entity.type
_entity.pdbx_description
1 polymer ?
#
loop_
_entity_poly.entity_id
_entity_poly.type
_entity_poly.pdbx_seq_one_letter_code
_entity_poly.pdbx_strand_id
1 'polypeptide(L)'
;CENEERQDKNKDEEFGVKNVVLEGHGGCGNMQPQVRQAALQLKAAFEVTSEEGPKRKETVNISAEMAHGILRRISERDLHNMGLNSDYARPEWMIITVLPVPPPP
;
A
#
# COMPACT_ATOMS: atom_id res chain seq x y z
N CYS A 1 18.63 4.25 2.73
CA CYS A 1 17.39 4.14 3.53
C CYS A 1 17.47 2.84 4.27
N GLU A 2 17.67 2.92 5.58
CA GLU A 2 17.80 1.74 6.45
C GLU A 2 16.40 1.22 6.75
N ASN A 3 16.20 -0.07 6.53
CA ASN A 3 14.97 -0.76 6.88
C ASN A 3 15.04 -1.02 8.38
N GLU A 4 14.45 -0.14 9.20
CA GLU A 4 14.26 -0.47 10.62
C GLU A 4 13.25 -1.62 10.70
N GLU A 5 13.68 -2.73 11.30
CA GLU A 5 12.82 -3.87 11.56
C GLU A 5 11.69 -3.46 12.51
N ARG A 6 10.43 -3.68 12.10
CA ARG A 6 9.27 -3.47 12.97
C ARG A 6 9.37 -4.40 14.17
N GLN A 7 9.69 -3.86 15.35
CA GLN A 7 9.50 -4.56 16.62
C GLN A 7 8.02 -4.53 17.00
N ASP A 8 7.34 -5.66 16.81
CA ASP A 8 5.96 -5.84 17.27
C ASP A 8 5.96 -5.99 18.81
N LYS A 9 5.68 -4.90 19.53
CA LYS A 9 5.66 -4.83 21.00
C LYS A 9 4.40 -5.46 21.63
N ASN A 10 3.78 -6.45 20.99
CA ASN A 10 2.48 -6.97 21.41
C ASN A 10 2.43 -8.50 21.47
N LYS A 11 3.44 -9.12 22.08
CA LYS A 11 3.42 -10.55 22.44
C LYS A 11 3.99 -10.79 23.84
N ASP A 12 3.29 -10.24 24.82
CA ASP A 12 3.18 -10.87 26.15
C ASP A 12 1.74 -11.47 26.14
N GLU A 13 1.44 -12.76 26.28
CA GLU A 13 2.11 -13.87 26.94
C GLU A 13 1.75 -15.21 26.26
N GLU A 14 2.58 -16.22 26.58
CA GLU A 14 2.31 -17.67 26.53
C GLU A 14 2.61 -18.45 25.24
N PHE A 15 3.37 -19.54 25.46
CA PHE A 15 3.93 -20.54 24.55
C PHE A 15 5.28 -20.21 23.87
N GLY A 16 6.32 -20.89 24.38
CA GLY A 16 7.71 -20.82 23.96
C GLY A 16 7.96 -21.21 22.51
N VAL A 17 7.72 -20.28 21.59
CA VAL A 17 8.19 -20.36 20.21
C VAL A 17 9.49 -19.56 20.14
N LYS A 18 10.58 -20.28 19.83
CA LYS A 18 11.93 -19.75 19.57
C LYS A 18 11.83 -18.43 18.81
N ASN A 19 12.65 -17.43 19.18
CA ASN A 19 12.86 -16.18 18.46
C ASN A 19 12.90 -16.43 16.95
N VAL A 20 11.74 -16.31 16.29
CA VAL A 20 11.66 -16.31 14.84
C VAL A 20 12.05 -14.89 14.50
N VAL A 21 13.29 -14.71 14.03
CA VAL A 21 13.68 -13.49 13.32
C VAL A 21 12.68 -13.37 12.19
N LEU A 22 11.75 -12.42 12.30
CA LEU A 22 10.75 -12.18 11.27
C LEU A 22 11.51 -11.65 10.07
N GLU A 23 11.77 -12.53 9.08
CA GLU A 23 12.33 -12.12 7.80
C GLU A 23 11.46 -10.98 7.23
N GLY A 24 12.10 -9.83 7.02
CA GLY A 24 11.43 -8.66 6.47
C GLY A 24 10.87 -8.96 5.09
N HIS A 25 9.66 -8.49 4.82
CA HIS A 25 8.90 -8.72 3.58
C HIS A 25 9.43 -7.90 2.37
N GLY A 26 10.71 -7.48 2.39
CA GLY A 26 11.37 -6.82 1.27
C GLY A 26 10.88 -5.40 0.94
N GLY A 27 10.43 -4.63 1.94
CA GLY A 27 9.93 -3.26 1.76
C GLY A 27 11.01 -2.18 1.63
N CYS A 28 10.62 -0.96 1.27
CA CYS A 28 11.51 0.21 1.17
C CYS A 28 11.67 1.02 2.47
N GLY A 29 11.05 0.59 3.58
CA GLY A 29 11.12 1.24 4.89
C GLY A 29 10.18 2.43 5.10
N ASN A 30 9.45 2.88 4.07
CA ASN A 30 8.50 3.98 4.24
C ASN A 30 7.26 3.59 5.07
N MET A 31 6.77 4.53 5.87
CA MET A 31 5.52 4.35 6.62
C MET A 31 4.34 4.18 5.67
N GLN A 32 3.52 3.15 5.91
CA GLN A 32 2.31 2.91 5.14
C GLN A 32 1.20 3.88 5.59
N PRO A 33 0.64 4.70 4.69
CA PRO A 33 -0.43 5.61 5.05
C PRO A 33 -1.74 4.87 5.33
N GLN A 34 -2.59 5.51 6.12
CA GLN A 34 -3.98 5.12 6.26
C GLN A 34 -4.79 5.69 5.09
N VAL A 35 -5.26 4.82 4.20
CA VAL A 35 -6.11 5.23 3.08
C VAL A 35 -7.54 5.48 3.58
N ARG A 36 -8.13 6.60 3.20
CA ARG A 36 -9.50 7.01 3.52
C ARG A 36 -10.21 7.46 2.25
N GLN A 37 -11.42 6.95 2.02
CA GLN A 37 -12.29 7.43 0.95
C GLN A 37 -13.02 8.70 1.39
N ALA A 38 -13.01 9.71 0.53
CA ALA A 38 -13.76 10.95 0.70
C ALA A 38 -14.48 11.26 -0.62
N ALA A 39 -15.78 10.95 -0.67
CA ALA A 39 -16.57 11.03 -1.91
C ALA A 39 -15.91 10.26 -3.07
N LEU A 40 -15.50 10.97 -4.12
CA LEU A 40 -14.84 10.42 -5.31
C LEU A 40 -13.29 10.42 -5.21
N GLN A 41 -12.73 10.79 -4.07
CA GLN A 41 -11.29 10.90 -3.86
C GLN A 41 -10.79 9.90 -2.82
N LEU A 42 -9.53 9.48 -2.98
CA LEU A 42 -8.81 8.70 -1.99
C LEU A 42 -7.73 9.58 -1.35
N LYS A 43 -7.67 9.62 -0.02
CA LYS A 43 -6.67 10.38 0.74
C LYS A 43 -5.79 9.43 1.55
N ALA A 44 -4.49 9.61 1.46
CA ALA A 44 -3.47 8.98 2.29
C ALA A 44 -3.25 9.84 3.54
N ALA A 45 -3.53 9.31 4.72
CA ALA A 45 -3.26 9.98 5.99
C ALA A 45 -1.99 9.41 6.64
N PHE A 46 -1.06 10.30 6.99
CA PHE A 46 0.18 10.01 7.69
C PHE A 46 0.13 10.61 9.11
N GLU A 47 0.62 9.86 10.09
CA GLU A 47 0.85 10.38 11.44
C GLU A 47 2.32 10.77 11.56
N VAL A 48 2.59 12.07 11.54
CA VAL A 48 3.95 12.60 11.65
C VAL A 48 4.18 12.98 13.12
N THR A 49 5.16 12.33 13.74
CA THR A 49 5.62 12.69 15.09
C THR A 49 6.80 13.64 14.91
N SER A 50 6.63 14.91 15.28
CA SER A 50 7.74 15.86 15.34
C SER A 50 8.48 15.66 16.66
N GLU A 51 9.81 15.73 16.65
CA GLU A 51 10.69 15.39 17.79
C GLU A 51 10.41 16.20 19.08
N GLU A 52 9.71 17.34 18.99
CA GLU A 52 9.33 18.18 20.15
C GLU A 52 7.86 18.64 20.13
N GLY A 53 6.98 18.05 19.31
CA GLY A 53 5.64 18.59 19.03
C GLY A 53 4.48 17.58 19.06
N PRO A 54 3.21 18.07 19.15
CA PRO A 54 2.04 17.21 19.08
C PRO A 54 1.98 16.48 17.74
N LYS A 55 1.55 15.21 17.75
CA LYS A 55 1.37 14.38 16.55
C LYS A 55 0.47 15.11 15.55
N ARG A 56 0.97 15.37 14.34
CA ARG A 56 0.19 16.00 13.27
C ARG A 56 -0.28 14.94 12.28
N LYS A 57 -1.54 15.06 11.85
CA LYS A 57 -2.11 14.24 10.78
C LYS A 57 -1.96 15.01 9.49
N GLU A 58 -1.12 14.49 8.60
CA GLU A 58 -0.98 15.03 7.25
C GLU A 58 -1.80 14.19 6.28
N THR A 59 -2.56 14.83 5.41
CA THR A 59 -3.40 14.14 4.41
C THR A 59 -3.00 14.54 3.01
N VAL A 60 -2.63 13.55 2.20
CA VAL A 60 -2.25 13.72 0.79
C VAL A 60 -3.31 13.08 -0.09
N ASN A 61 -3.71 13.74 -1.18
CA ASN A 61 -4.63 13.15 -2.14
C ASN A 61 -3.91 12.13 -3.02
N ILE A 62 -4.48 10.93 -3.19
CA ILE A 62 -3.97 9.89 -4.08
C ILE A 62 -4.53 10.16 -5.48
N SER A 63 -3.68 10.65 -6.38
CA SER A 63 -4.09 10.85 -7.77
C SER A 63 -4.17 9.53 -8.54
N ALA A 64 -4.98 9.51 -9.61
CA ALA A 64 -5.11 8.33 -10.45
C ALA A 64 -3.76 7.92 -11.09
N GLU A 65 -2.94 8.91 -11.48
CA GLU A 65 -1.60 8.68 -12.02
C GLU A 65 -0.67 8.03 -10.99
N MET A 66 -0.70 8.51 -9.73
CA MET A 66 0.09 7.92 -8.65
C MET A 66 -0.32 6.46 -8.41
N ALA A 67 -1.64 6.20 -8.33
CA ALA A 67 -2.15 4.84 -8.17
C ALA A 67 -1.73 3.94 -9.33
N HIS A 68 -1.91 4.39 -10.58
CA HIS A 68 -1.49 3.65 -11.77
C HIS A 68 0.01 3.32 -11.77
N GLY A 69 0.85 4.29 -11.39
CA GLY A 69 2.30 4.11 -11.28
C GLY A 69 2.72 3.09 -10.21
N ILE A 70 2.00 3.00 -9.09
CA ILE A 70 2.24 2.02 -8.03
C ILE A 70 1.76 0.63 -8.48
N LEU A 71 0.53 0.52 -8.97
CA LEU A 71 -0.08 -0.77 -9.33
C LEU A 71 0.69 -1.48 -10.46
N ARG A 72 1.25 -0.72 -11.41
CA ARG A 72 2.07 -1.29 -12.50
C ARG A 72 3.38 -1.92 -12.01
N ARG A 73 3.89 -1.54 -10.82
CA ARG A 73 5.14 -2.06 -10.26
C ARG A 73 4.98 -3.38 -9.50
N ILE A 74 3.75 -3.82 -9.27
CA ILE A 74 3.47 -5.09 -8.58
C ILE A 74 3.98 -6.24 -9.46
N SER A 75 4.77 -7.14 -8.87
CA SER A 75 5.35 -8.28 -9.57
C SER A 75 4.31 -9.34 -9.90
N GLU A 76 4.55 -10.16 -10.94
CA GLU A 76 3.64 -11.26 -11.29
C GLU A 76 3.46 -12.28 -10.16
N ARG A 77 4.52 -12.53 -9.39
CA ARG A 77 4.46 -13.38 -8.20
C ARG A 77 3.46 -12.81 -7.17
N ASP A 78 3.51 -11.50 -6.92
CA ASP A 78 2.60 -10.85 -5.99
C ASP A 78 1.17 -10.79 -6.53
N LEU A 79 1.00 -10.62 -7.85
CA LEU A 79 -0.31 -10.74 -8.50
C LEU A 79 -0.93 -12.11 -8.24
N HIS A 80 -0.17 -13.19 -8.44
CA HIS A 80 -0.63 -14.54 -8.18
C HIS A 80 -0.98 -14.75 -6.69
N ASN A 81 -0.13 -14.28 -5.78
CA ASN A 81 -0.38 -14.36 -4.34
C ASN A 81 -1.64 -13.61 -3.91
N MET A 82 -2.00 -12.53 -4.60
CA MET A 82 -3.24 -11.78 -4.36
C MET A 82 -4.47 -12.39 -5.05
N GLY A 83 -4.31 -13.48 -5.82
CA GLY A 83 -5.38 -14.11 -6.58
C GLY A 83 -5.74 -13.37 -7.87
N LEU A 84 -4.84 -12.54 -8.39
CA LEU A 84 -4.99 -11.83 -9.66
C LEU A 84 -4.30 -12.61 -10.80
N ASN A 85 -4.68 -12.29 -12.04
CA ASN A 85 -4.15 -12.91 -13.24
C ASN A 85 -3.47 -11.86 -14.13
N SER A 86 -2.24 -12.13 -14.57
CA SER A 86 -1.43 -11.22 -15.40
C SER A 86 -2.03 -10.93 -16.77
N ASP A 87 -2.82 -11.84 -17.32
CA ASP A 87 -3.30 -11.77 -18.70
C ASP A 87 -4.71 -11.18 -18.78
N TYR A 88 -5.50 -11.35 -17.72
CA TYR A 88 -6.92 -10.97 -17.70
C TYR A 88 -7.28 -9.90 -16.67
N ALA A 89 -6.48 -9.75 -15.61
CA ALA A 89 -6.88 -8.98 -14.44
C ALA A 89 -5.68 -8.25 -13.80
N ARG A 90 -4.93 -7.49 -14.60
CA ARG A 90 -3.86 -6.66 -14.05
C ARG A 90 -4.44 -5.45 -13.30
N PRO A 91 -3.93 -5.14 -12.10
CA PRO A 91 -4.54 -4.14 -11.24
C PRO A 91 -4.43 -2.72 -11.80
N GLU A 92 -3.43 -2.41 -12.61
CA GLU A 92 -3.34 -1.09 -13.23
C GLU A 92 -4.46 -0.83 -14.24
N TRP A 93 -5.15 -1.85 -14.74
CA TRP A 93 -6.32 -1.71 -15.61
C TRP A 93 -7.59 -1.25 -14.87
N MET A 94 -7.58 -1.24 -13.54
CA MET A 94 -8.65 -0.61 -12.75
C MET A 94 -8.65 0.92 -12.90
N ILE A 95 -7.56 1.51 -13.40
CA ILE A 95 -7.49 2.93 -13.73
C ILE A 95 -7.84 3.13 -15.21
N ILE A 96 -8.94 3.84 -15.48
CA ILE A 96 -9.40 4.10 -16.84
C ILE A 96 -8.50 5.17 -17.49
N THR A 97 -7.71 4.75 -18.48
CA THR A 97 -6.86 5.65 -19.29
C THR A 97 -7.43 5.86 -20.70
N VAL A 98 -8.16 4.86 -21.21
CA VAL A 98 -8.84 4.90 -22.51
C VAL A 98 -10.30 4.53 -22.28
N LEU A 99 -11.21 5.40 -22.69
CA LEU A 99 -12.65 5.17 -22.59
C LEU A 99 -13.15 4.59 -23.92
N PRO A 100 -13.71 3.36 -23.96
CA PRO A 100 -14.26 2.81 -25.18
C PRO A 100 -15.51 3.58 -25.61
N VAL A 101 -15.59 3.92 -26.90
CA VAL A 101 -16.75 4.59 -27.49
C VAL A 101 -17.52 3.58 -28.33
N PRO A 102 -18.81 3.29 -28.02
CA PRO A 102 -19.60 2.35 -28.81
C PRO A 102 -19.93 2.95 -30.20
N PRO A 103 -19.96 2.12 -31.27
CA PRO A 103 -20.37 2.58 -32.59
C PRO A 103 -21.86 2.99 -32.60
N PRO A 104 -22.27 3.90 -33.49
CA PRO A 104 -23.69 4.21 -33.72
C PRO A 104 -24.47 2.99 -34.24
N PRO A 105 -25.79 2.90 -33.98
CA PRO A 105 -26.66 1.83 -34.48
C PRO A 105 -26.94 1.92 -36.00
#